data_AF-A0A7X7S2M6-F1
#
_entry.id   AF-A0A7X7S2M6-F1
#
_cell.length_a   1.000
_cell.length_b   1.000
_cell.length_c   1.000
_cell.angle_alpha   90.00
_cell.angle_beta   90.00
_cell.angle_gamma   90.00
#
_symmetry.space_group_name_H-M   'P 1'
#
loop_
_entity.id
_entity.type
_entity.pdbx_description
1 polymer ?
#
loop_
_entity_poly.entity_id
_entity_poly.type
_entity_poly.pdbx_seq_one_letter_code
_entity_poly.pdbx_strand_id
1 'polypeptide(L)'
;MTRPQTRPQSRPKVALVDSGGTNIGSVRYALDRLGADARLTSSADDILAADGVILPGVGAAAAGMSRLHDSGLVDVLRQVGQPLLGVCLGMQLLFERSAEDGGTECLGL
;
A
#
# COMPACT_ATOMS: atom_id res chain seq x y z
N MET A 1 -4.46 -13.40 -40.07
CA MET A 1 -4.46 -13.81 -38.65
C MET A 1 -4.96 -12.63 -37.82
N THR A 2 -6.19 -12.71 -37.34
CA THR A 2 -6.88 -11.64 -36.62
C THR A 2 -6.35 -11.59 -35.18
N ARG A 3 -5.82 -10.45 -34.71
CA ARG A 3 -5.47 -10.27 -33.30
C ARG A 3 -6.74 -10.53 -32.46
N PRO A 4 -6.69 -11.35 -31.39
CA PRO A 4 -7.82 -11.48 -30.50
C PRO A 4 -8.18 -10.10 -29.94
N GLN A 5 -9.44 -9.71 -30.07
CA GLN A 5 -9.94 -8.47 -29.49
C GLN A 5 -9.96 -8.63 -27.97
N THR A 6 -9.03 -7.96 -27.29
CA THR A 6 -9.02 -7.79 -25.84
C THR A 6 -10.36 -7.18 -25.42
N ARG A 7 -11.10 -7.86 -24.53
CA ARG A 7 -12.18 -7.23 -23.75
C ARG A 7 -11.66 -5.88 -23.24
N PRO A 8 -12.49 -4.82 -23.12
CA PRO A 8 -12.11 -3.66 -22.34
C PRO A 8 -11.82 -4.16 -20.91
N GLN A 9 -10.55 -4.33 -20.57
CA GLN A 9 -10.15 -4.71 -19.23
C GLN A 9 -10.35 -3.47 -18.38
N SER A 10 -11.26 -3.55 -17.41
CA SER A 10 -11.41 -2.52 -16.38
C SER A 10 -10.05 -2.32 -15.70
N ARG A 11 -9.62 -1.07 -15.58
CA ARG A 11 -8.37 -0.73 -14.89
C ARG A 11 -8.47 -1.21 -13.43
N PRO A 12 -7.57 -2.07 -12.93
CA PRO A 12 -7.62 -2.52 -11.54
C PRO A 12 -7.48 -1.31 -10.61
N LYS A 13 -8.35 -1.24 -9.60
CA LYS A 13 -8.32 -0.19 -8.58
C LYS A 13 -7.30 -0.54 -7.52
N VAL A 14 -6.31 0.33 -7.35
CA VAL A 14 -5.24 0.13 -6.37
C VAL A 14 -5.34 1.21 -5.30
N ALA A 15 -5.51 0.80 -4.04
CA ALA A 15 -5.39 1.69 -2.90
C ALA A 15 -3.90 1.89 -2.60
N LEU A 16 -3.43 3.14 -2.73
CA LEU A 16 -2.12 3.56 -2.26
C LEU A 16 -2.30 4.18 -0.88
N VAL A 17 -1.83 3.50 0.16
CA VAL A 17 -2.08 3.89 1.55
C VAL A 17 -1.31 5.16 1.87
N ASP A 18 -2.00 6.19 2.37
CA ASP A 18 -1.36 7.42 2.81
C ASP A 18 -0.73 7.27 4.19
N SER A 19 0.56 6.91 4.19
CA SER A 19 1.40 6.76 5.38
C SER A 19 2.39 7.94 5.57
N GLY A 20 2.21 9.05 4.85
CA GLY A 20 3.06 10.24 4.94
C GLY A 20 4.41 10.13 4.21
N GLY A 21 4.48 9.42 3.09
CA GLY A 21 5.69 9.23 2.27
C GLY A 21 5.90 10.30 1.19
N THR A 22 7.13 10.45 0.71
CA THR A 22 7.52 11.49 -0.28
C THR A 22 7.56 11.01 -1.73
N ASN A 23 7.39 9.71 -2.00
CA ASN A 23 7.54 9.10 -3.33
C ASN A 23 6.22 8.67 -3.99
N ILE A 24 5.08 9.11 -3.45
CA ILE A 24 3.72 8.75 -3.88
C ILE A 24 3.48 9.06 -5.37
N GLY A 25 3.99 10.19 -5.86
CA GLY A 25 3.89 10.56 -7.27
C GLY A 25 4.52 9.52 -8.19
N SER A 26 5.74 9.07 -7.89
CA SER A 26 6.46 8.07 -8.69
C SER A 26 5.71 6.74 -8.76
N VAL A 27 5.15 6.29 -7.63
CA VAL A 27 4.35 5.05 -7.56
C VAL A 27 3.08 5.18 -8.39
N ARG A 28 2.36 6.31 -8.29
CA ARG A 28 1.16 6.57 -9.09
C ARG A 28 1.46 6.60 -10.59
N TYR A 29 2.55 7.24 -11.02
CA TYR A 29 2.95 7.25 -12.44
C TYR A 29 3.30 5.86 -12.95
N ALA A 30 3.99 5.05 -12.16
CA ALA A 30 4.31 3.67 -12.53
C ALA A 30 3.03 2.82 -12.70
N LEU A 31 2.09 2.93 -11.76
CA LEU A 31 0.81 2.22 -11.81
C LEU A 31 -0.07 2.67 -12.98
N ASP A 32 -0.12 3.96 -13.28
CA ASP A 32 -0.84 4.49 -14.42
C ASP A 32 -0.29 3.92 -15.74
N ARG A 33 1.04 3.86 -15.88
CA ARG A 33 1.71 3.24 -17.04
C ARG A 33 1.43 1.74 -17.18
N LEU A 34 1.15 1.06 -16.06
CA LEU A 34 0.74 -0.35 -16.03
C LEU A 34 -0.78 -0.53 -16.23
N GLY A 35 -1.54 0.55 -16.39
CA GLY A 35 -2.97 0.52 -16.63
C GLY A 35 -3.84 0.42 -15.37
N ALA A 36 -3.30 0.60 -14.17
CA ALA A 36 -4.07 0.58 -12.92
C ALA A 36 -4.65 1.97 -12.57
N ASP A 37 -5.83 2.02 -11.93
CA ASP A 37 -6.40 3.23 -11.32
C ASP A 37 -5.94 3.30 -9.86
N ALA A 38 -4.81 3.97 -9.62
CA ALA A 38 -4.22 4.09 -8.29
C ALA A 38 -4.67 5.38 -7.58
N ARG A 39 -5.22 5.23 -6.37
CA ARG A 39 -5.71 6.35 -5.55
C ARG A 39 -4.98 6.38 -4.22
N LEU A 40 -4.42 7.54 -3.89
CA LEU A 40 -3.91 7.81 -2.54
C LEU A 40 -5.11 7.94 -1.60
N THR A 41 -5.13 7.16 -0.52
CA THR A 41 -6.25 7.19 0.44
C THR A 41 -5.81 6.78 1.84
N SER A 42 -6.48 7.34 2.84
CA SER A 42 -6.47 6.91 4.24
C SER A 42 -7.85 6.44 4.69
N SER A 43 -8.79 6.22 3.76
CA SER A 43 -10.14 5.72 4.04
C SER A 43 -10.12 4.20 4.16
N ALA A 44 -10.63 3.67 5.27
CA ALA A 44 -10.77 2.24 5.46
C ALA A 44 -11.62 1.60 4.35
N ASP A 45 -12.72 2.24 3.97
CA ASP A 45 -13.63 1.74 2.95
C ASP A 45 -12.95 1.65 1.58
N ASP A 46 -12.15 2.66 1.20
CA ASP A 46 -11.44 2.65 -0.07
C ASP A 46 -10.36 1.56 -0.10
N ILE A 47 -9.66 1.36 1.01
CA ILE A 47 -8.60 0.35 1.15
C ILE A 47 -9.22 -1.05 1.03
N LEU A 48 -10.30 -1.32 1.77
CA LEU A 48 -10.96 -2.62 1.82
C LEU A 48 -11.79 -2.92 0.57
N ALA A 49 -12.14 -1.93 -0.25
CA ALA A 49 -12.86 -2.12 -1.51
C ALA A 49 -11.95 -2.17 -2.76
N ALA A 50 -10.65 -1.94 -2.62
CA ALA A 50 -9.71 -1.98 -3.74
C ALA A 50 -9.48 -3.41 -4.26
N ASP A 51 -9.00 -3.53 -5.51
CA ASP A 51 -8.58 -4.81 -6.09
C ASP A 51 -7.18 -5.23 -5.58
N GLY A 52 -6.38 -4.25 -5.13
CA GLY A 52 -5.07 -4.45 -4.51
C GLY A 52 -4.65 -3.25 -3.67
N VAL A 53 -3.77 -3.49 -2.70
CA VAL A 53 -3.31 -2.47 -1.75
C VAL A 53 -1.80 -2.34 -1.83
N ILE A 54 -1.32 -1.09 -1.82
CA ILE A 54 0.11 -0.78 -1.72
C ILE A 54 0.34 0.04 -0.48
N LEU A 55 1.21 -0.45 0.40
CA LEU A 55 1.74 0.29 1.55
C LEU A 55 3.12 0.86 1.17
N PRO A 56 3.22 2.14 0.79
CA PRO A 56 4.50 2.79 0.57
C PRO A 56 5.09 3.24 1.92
N GLY A 57 6.39 3.52 1.93
CA GLY A 57 7.00 4.22 3.07
C GLY A 57 8.44 4.63 2.81
N VAL A 58 8.88 5.64 3.56
CA VAL A 58 10.27 6.08 3.66
C VAL A 58 10.57 6.45 5.12
N GLY A 59 11.82 6.33 5.56
CA GLY A 59 12.23 6.60 6.94
C GLY A 59 12.33 5.32 7.78
N ALA A 60 12.18 5.47 9.10
CA ALA A 60 12.38 4.40 10.08
C ALA A 60 11.07 3.70 10.49
N ALA A 61 11.15 2.44 10.92
CA ALA A 61 9.98 1.65 11.34
C ALA A 61 9.15 2.31 12.45
N ALA A 62 9.79 2.81 13.51
CA ALA A 62 9.07 3.43 14.63
C ALA A 62 8.20 4.61 14.17
N ALA A 63 8.74 5.48 13.33
CA ALA A 63 8.00 6.63 12.79
C ALA A 63 6.87 6.19 11.84
N GLY A 64 7.12 5.17 11.01
CA GLY A 64 6.11 4.59 10.13
C GLY A 64 4.94 4.00 10.90
N MET A 65 5.22 3.16 11.89
CA MET A 65 4.18 2.54 12.73
C MET A 65 3.40 3.58 13.53
N SER A 66 4.05 4.60 14.11
CA SER A 66 3.36 5.70 14.81
C SER A 66 2.31 6.35 13.92
N ARG A 67 2.66 6.67 12.66
CA ARG A 67 1.71 7.29 11.72
C ARG A 67 0.55 6.38 11.37
N LEU A 68 0.79 5.08 11.20
CA LEU A 68 -0.28 4.11 10.96
C LEU A 68 -1.21 3.99 12.15
N HIS A 69 -0.69 4.08 13.38
CA HIS A 69 -1.50 4.15 14.60
C HIS A 69 -2.31 5.44 14.66
N ASP A 70 -1.68 6.59 14.43
CA ASP A 70 -2.33 7.91 14.49
C ASP A 70 -3.43 8.07 13.43
N SER A 71 -3.28 7.40 12.28
CA SER A 71 -4.28 7.39 11.20
C SER A 71 -5.33 6.28 11.36
N GLY A 72 -5.25 5.44 12.39
CA GLY A 72 -6.17 4.31 12.61
C GLY A 72 -6.08 3.22 11.54
N LEU A 73 -4.98 3.16 10.78
CA LEU A 73 -4.83 2.27 9.63
C LEU A 73 -4.26 0.89 9.99
N VAL A 74 -3.70 0.71 11.19
CA VAL A 74 -3.14 -0.59 11.61
C VAL A 74 -4.18 -1.71 11.53
N ASP A 75 -5.36 -1.51 12.12
CA ASP A 75 -6.41 -2.53 12.13
C ASP A 75 -7.05 -2.71 10.76
N VAL A 76 -7.09 -1.65 9.95
CA VAL A 76 -7.57 -1.71 8.55
C VAL A 76 -6.62 -2.58 7.72
N LEU A 77 -5.31 -2.32 7.79
CA LEU A 77 -4.31 -3.05 7.02
C LEU A 77 -4.26 -4.53 7.37
N ARG A 78 -4.52 -4.88 8.64
CA ARG A 78 -4.64 -6.28 9.08
C ARG A 78 -5.88 -7.00 8.57
N GLN A 79 -6.90 -6.26 8.13
CA GLN A 79 -8.13 -6.81 7.55
C GLN A 79 -8.06 -6.94 6.02
N VAL A 80 -7.01 -6.43 5.38
CA VAL A 80 -6.84 -6.51 3.93
C VAL A 80 -6.70 -7.97 3.51
N GLY A 81 -7.69 -8.48 2.76
CA GLY A 81 -7.67 -9.82 2.17
C GLY A 81 -7.17 -9.83 0.72
N GLN A 82 -7.01 -8.65 0.12
CA GLN A 82 -6.50 -8.46 -1.23
C GLN A 82 -4.98 -8.57 -1.28
N PRO A 83 -4.39 -8.75 -2.48
CA PRO A 83 -2.95 -8.63 -2.64
C PRO A 83 -2.42 -7.31 -2.07
N LEU A 84 -1.55 -7.42 -1.08
CA LEU A 84 -0.89 -6.30 -0.39
C LEU A 84 0.59 -6.29 -0.74
N LEU A 85 1.08 -5.14 -1.22
CA LEU A 85 2.50 -4.92 -1.54
C LEU A 85 3.07 -3.81 -0.66
N GLY A 86 4.07 -4.14 0.14
CA GLY A 86 4.89 -3.16 0.84
C GLY A 86 6.04 -2.67 -0.04
N VAL A 87 6.28 -1.35 -0.07
CA VAL A 87 7.40 -0.75 -0.83
C VAL A 87 8.36 -0.02 0.10
N CYS A 88 9.64 -0.39 0.03
CA CYS A 88 10.72 0.16 0.88
C CYS A 88 10.38 -0.02 2.38
N LEU A 89 10.21 1.07 3.14
CA LEU A 89 9.80 0.96 4.55
C LEU A 89 8.48 0.21 4.68
N GLY A 90 7.53 0.40 3.75
CA GLY A 90 6.25 -0.29 3.80
C GLY A 90 6.39 -1.82 3.80
N MET A 91 7.41 -2.37 3.12
CA MET A 91 7.72 -3.81 3.19
C MET A 91 8.18 -4.22 4.59
N GLN A 92 9.08 -3.44 5.20
CA GLN A 92 9.56 -3.67 6.56
C GLN A 92 8.42 -3.63 7.58
N LEU A 93 7.43 -2.76 7.39
CA LEU A 93 6.26 -2.65 8.28
C LEU A 93 5.31 -3.85 8.19
N LEU A 94 5.35 -4.65 7.13
CA LEU A 94 4.48 -5.82 7.01
C LEU A 94 4.85 -6.94 7.99
N PHE A 95 6.13 -7.09 8.32
CA PHE A 95 6.60 -8.15 9.21
C PHE A 95 6.11 -7.99 10.66
N GLU A 96 6.41 -8.96 11.51
CA GLU A 96 6.13 -8.90 12.95
C GLU A 96 6.92 -7.78 13.64
N ARG A 97 8.20 -7.63 13.28
CA ARG A 97 9.11 -6.70 13.96
C ARG A 97 10.23 -6.23 13.06
N SER A 98 10.61 -4.96 13.20
CA SER A 98 11.91 -4.43 12.76
C SER A 98 12.93 -4.45 13.89
N ALA A 99 14.20 -4.72 13.56
CA ALA A 99 15.32 -4.65 14.50
C ALA A 99 15.99 -3.26 14.57
N GLU A 100 15.56 -2.31 13.74
CA GLU A 100 16.07 -0.94 13.70
C GLU A 100 15.85 -0.21 15.04
N ASP A 101 16.83 0.61 15.46
CA ASP A 101 16.77 1.50 16.63
C ASP A 101 16.27 0.86 17.94
N GLY A 102 16.71 -0.37 18.24
CA GLY A 102 16.30 -1.10 19.45
C GLY A 102 15.02 -1.93 19.29
N GLY A 103 14.39 -1.83 18.13
CA GLY A 103 13.31 -2.68 17.67
C GLY A 103 11.95 -2.00 17.68
N THR A 104 11.10 -2.38 16.75
CA THR A 104 9.73 -1.86 16.60
C THR A 104 8.80 -3.00 16.21
N GLU A 105 7.73 -3.19 16.98
CA GLU A 105 6.64 -4.09 16.60
C GLU A 105 5.88 -3.49 15.40
N CYS A 106 5.65 -4.32 14.39
CA CYS A 106 5.12 -3.94 13.08
C CYS A 106 3.70 -4.54 12.88
N LEU A 107 3.24 -4.64 11.64
CA LEU A 107 1.87 -5.09 11.36
C LEU A 107 1.64 -6.56 11.67
N GLY A 108 2.66 -7.42 11.52
CA GLY A 108 2.57 -8.86 11.78
C GLY A 108 1.73 -9.61 10.76
N LEU A 109 2.02 -9.39 9.47
CA LEU A 109 1.33 -9.97 8.31
C LEU A 109 2.20 -10.99 7.56
#